data_AF-A0A6B3H9R5-F1
#
_entry.id   AF-A0A6B3H9R5-F1
#
_cell.length_a   1.000
_cell.length_b   1.000
_cell.length_c   1.000
_cell.angle_alpha   90.00
_cell.angle_beta   90.00
_cell.angle_gamma   90.00
#
_symmetry.space_group_name_H-M   'P 1'
#
loop_
_entity.id
_entity.type
_entity.pdbx_description
1 polymer ?
#
loop_
_entity_poly.entity_id
_entity_poly.type
_entity_poly.pdbx_seq_one_letter_code
_entity_poly.pdbx_strand_id
1 'polypeptide(L)'
;SVFLFDEQGRLLLQRRALGKYHSPGVWSNTCCGHPYPGESPFAAAARRTYEELGISPSLLAEAGTVRYNHPDPASGLVEQEFNHLFVGMAQAALKPDPEEVGETAFVTAAELEKRHAEGPFSAWFMTVLDAARPAIRELTGPSAGW
;
A
#
# COMPACT_ATOMS: atom_id res chain seq x y z
N SER A 1 -2.30 -3.98 4.97
CA SER A 1 -1.82 -3.24 3.78
C SER A 1 -2.85 -3.26 2.68
N VAL A 2 -2.99 -2.14 1.96
CA VAL A 2 -3.94 -1.97 0.85
C VAL A 2 -3.19 -1.78 -0.47
N PHE A 3 -3.70 -2.39 -1.54
CA PHE A 3 -3.25 -2.22 -2.92
C PHE A 3 -4.44 -1.81 -3.80
N LEU A 4 -4.44 -0.56 -4.26
CA LEU A 4 -5.47 -0.07 -5.18
C LEU A 4 -4.92 0.07 -6.59
N PHE A 5 -5.76 -0.26 -7.56
CA PHE A 5 -5.43 -0.19 -8.98
C PHE A 5 -6.38 0.76 -9.70
N ASP A 6 -5.90 1.41 -10.76
CA ASP A 6 -6.79 2.08 -11.70
C ASP A 6 -7.33 1.11 -12.77
N GLU A 7 -8.20 1.61 -13.63
CA GLU A 7 -8.82 0.82 -14.72
C GLU A 7 -7.82 0.31 -15.76
N GLN A 8 -6.58 0.81 -15.76
CA GLN A 8 -5.50 0.33 -16.62
C GLN A 8 -4.64 -0.73 -15.92
N GLY A 9 -5.00 -1.15 -14.70
CA GLY A 9 -4.25 -2.11 -13.92
C GLY A 9 -2.95 -1.53 -13.35
N ARG A 10 -2.82 -0.21 -13.21
CA ARG A 10 -1.64 0.41 -12.57
C ARG A 10 -1.84 0.50 -11.07
N LEU A 11 -0.84 0.11 -10.28
CA LEU A 11 -0.86 0.18 -8.82
C LEU A 11 -0.68 1.63 -8.36
N LEU A 12 -1.53 2.06 -7.44
CA LEU A 12 -1.37 3.32 -6.71
C LEU A 12 -0.34 3.16 -5.61
N LEU A 13 0.80 3.84 -5.76
CA LEU A 13 1.80 4.02 -4.71
C LEU A 13 1.59 5.34 -3.99
N GLN A 14 1.99 5.37 -2.71
CA GLN A 14 2.20 6.60 -1.98
C GLN A 14 3.67 6.76 -1.58
N ARG A 15 4.16 8.00 -1.60
CA ARG A 15 5.40 8.39 -0.93
C ARG A 15 5.01 9.00 0.42
N ARG A 16 5.50 8.37 1.49
CA ARG A 16 5.17 8.78 2.87
C ARG A 16 5.62 10.22 3.11
N ALA A 17 4.80 11.02 3.77
CA ALA A 17 5.17 12.39 4.12
C ALA A 17 6.45 12.43 4.98
N LEU A 18 7.20 13.53 4.88
CA LEU A 18 8.48 13.69 5.58
C LEU A 18 8.30 13.79 7.11
N GLY A 19 7.11 14.19 7.58
CA GLY A 19 6.78 14.29 9.01
C GLY A 19 6.45 12.95 9.68
N LYS A 20 6.35 11.85 8.93
CA LYS A 20 6.01 10.53 9.48
C LYS A 20 7.10 10.04 10.42
N TYR A 21 6.68 9.56 11.59
CA TYR A 21 7.59 8.96 12.59
C TYR A 21 8.41 7.78 12.03
N HIS A 22 7.77 6.88 11.27
CA HIS A 22 8.41 5.70 10.70
C HIS A 22 8.52 5.77 9.18
N SER A 23 9.71 5.47 8.64
CA SER A 23 10.06 5.50 7.21
C SER A 23 9.54 6.74 6.45
N PRO A 24 9.92 7.98 6.85
CA PRO A 24 9.51 9.19 6.14
C PRO A 24 10.13 9.26 4.73
N GLY A 25 9.39 9.79 3.76
CA GLY A 25 9.90 10.09 2.42
C GLY A 25 10.11 8.89 1.48
N VAL A 26 9.89 7.66 1.92
CA VAL A 26 10.03 6.46 1.08
C VAL A 26 8.73 6.12 0.35
N TRP A 27 8.84 5.46 -0.80
CA TRP A 27 7.70 4.90 -1.53
C TRP A 27 7.17 3.64 -0.83
N SER A 28 5.86 3.39 -0.93
CA SER A 28 5.20 2.21 -0.37
C SER A 28 3.92 1.86 -1.14
N ASN A 29 3.25 0.78 -0.74
CA ASN A 29 1.93 0.42 -1.26
C ASN A 29 0.89 1.49 -0.90
N THR A 30 -0.30 1.37 -1.47
CA THR A 30 -1.33 2.41 -1.43
C THR A 30 -1.61 2.98 -0.05
N CYS A 31 -1.87 2.14 0.95
CA CYS A 31 -2.09 2.58 2.33
C CYS A 31 -1.71 1.46 3.31
N CYS A 32 -1.18 1.84 4.47
CA CYS A 32 -0.89 0.95 5.59
C CYS A 32 -1.28 1.60 6.91
N GLY A 33 -1.82 0.81 7.82
CA GLY A 33 -2.12 1.22 9.18
C GLY A 33 -2.62 0.05 10.00
N HIS A 34 -3.09 0.36 11.21
CA HIS A 34 -3.49 -0.65 12.18
C HIS A 34 -4.99 -0.53 12.51
N PRO A 35 -5.66 -1.65 12.76
CA PRO A 35 -6.97 -1.63 13.38
C PRO A 35 -6.88 -1.13 14.82
N TYR A 36 -7.89 -0.38 15.24
CA TYR A 36 -8.11 -0.10 16.66
C TYR A 36 -8.55 -1.37 17.41
N PRO A 37 -8.43 -1.40 18.76
CA PRO A 37 -9.00 -2.49 19.55
C PRO A 37 -10.49 -2.69 19.25
N GLY A 38 -10.85 -3.89 18.82
CA GLY A 38 -12.22 -4.24 18.43
C GLY A 38 -12.66 -3.81 17.03
N GLU A 39 -11.81 -3.13 16.27
CA GLU A 39 -12.05 -2.80 14.86
C GLU A 39 -11.64 -3.98 13.96
N SER A 40 -12.46 -4.28 12.94
CA SER A 40 -12.07 -5.29 11.96
C SER A 40 -10.94 -4.76 11.06
N PRO A 41 -10.00 -5.61 10.60
CA PRO A 41 -8.94 -5.17 9.69
C PRO A 41 -9.47 -4.52 8.40
N PHE A 42 -10.62 -4.97 7.91
CA PHE A 42 -11.29 -4.36 6.75
C PHE A 42 -11.76 -2.94 7.04
N ALA A 43 -12.42 -2.71 8.19
CA ALA A 43 -12.89 -1.38 8.57
C ALA A 43 -11.71 -0.42 8.75
N ALA A 44 -10.63 -0.90 9.38
CA ALA A 44 -9.40 -0.14 9.54
C ALA A 44 -8.76 0.22 8.18
N ALA A 45 -8.70 -0.73 7.24
CA ALA A 45 -8.17 -0.50 5.90
C ALA A 45 -8.99 0.56 5.15
N ALA A 46 -10.32 0.47 5.16
CA ALA A 46 -11.20 1.45 4.52
C ALA A 46 -11.05 2.84 5.16
N ARG A 47 -11.04 2.91 6.49
CA ARG A 47 -10.88 4.16 7.25
C ARG A 47 -9.52 4.81 6.97
N ARG A 48 -8.41 4.08 7.10
CA ARG A 48 -7.06 4.62 6.85
C ARG A 48 -6.88 5.06 5.41
N THR A 49 -7.43 4.33 4.45
CA THR A 49 -7.38 4.73 3.04
C THR A 49 -8.13 6.05 2.81
N TYR A 50 -9.27 6.23 3.47
CA TYR A 50 -10.01 7.49 3.42
C TYR A 50 -9.28 8.64 4.12
N GLU A 51 -8.72 8.40 5.31
CA GLU A 51 -7.94 9.40 6.04
C GLU A 51 -6.70 9.85 5.25
N GLU A 52 -5.91 8.92 4.70
CA GLU A 52 -4.63 9.24 4.04
C GLU A 52 -4.81 9.75 2.60
N LEU A 53 -5.78 9.20 1.84
CA LEU A 53 -5.92 9.43 0.40
C LEU A 53 -7.24 10.07 -0.02
N GLY A 54 -8.17 10.27 0.91
CA GLY A 54 -9.48 10.85 0.64
C GLY A 54 -10.41 9.96 -0.17
N ILE A 55 -10.05 8.68 -0.38
CA ILE A 55 -10.87 7.70 -1.10
C ILE A 55 -11.24 6.54 -0.20
N SER A 56 -12.53 6.19 -0.22
CA SER A 56 -13.02 4.95 0.39
C SER A 56 -13.36 4.00 -0.74
N PRO A 57 -12.55 2.97 -1.04
CA PRO A 57 -12.87 2.04 -2.10
C PRO A 57 -14.17 1.32 -1.72
N SER A 58 -15.21 1.47 -2.54
CA SER A 58 -16.52 0.87 -2.33
C SER A 58 -16.47 -0.66 -2.28
N LEU A 59 -15.41 -1.27 -2.82
CA LEU A 59 -15.14 -2.70 -2.82
C LEU A 59 -13.62 -2.96 -2.67
N LEU A 60 -13.19 -3.27 -1.45
CA LEU A 60 -11.93 -3.97 -1.19
C LEU A 60 -12.22 -5.47 -1.06
N ALA A 61 -11.32 -6.31 -1.57
CA ALA A 61 -11.33 -7.75 -1.35
C ALA A 61 -10.14 -8.15 -0.47
N GLU A 62 -10.31 -9.18 0.34
CA GLU A 62 -9.20 -9.77 1.10
C GLU A 62 -8.19 -10.39 0.13
N ALA A 63 -6.92 -10.09 0.35
CA ALA A 63 -5.78 -10.57 -0.44
C ALA A 63 -4.84 -11.46 0.39
N GLY A 64 -5.36 -12.05 1.47
CA GLY A 64 -4.62 -12.93 2.38
C GLY A 64 -3.95 -12.20 3.55
N THR A 65 -3.01 -12.90 4.19
CA THR A 65 -2.27 -12.41 5.35
C THR A 65 -0.81 -12.80 5.26
N VAL A 66 0.08 -11.97 5.78
CA VAL A 66 1.52 -12.26 5.87
C VAL A 66 2.07 -11.85 7.23
N ARG A 67 3.04 -12.62 7.74
CA ARG A 67 3.80 -12.27 8.94
C ARG A 67 5.22 -11.92 8.53
N TYR A 68 5.76 -10.84 9.08
CA TYR A 68 7.14 -10.46 8.84
C TYR A 68 7.77 -9.78 10.06
N ASN A 69 9.09 -9.67 10.01
CA ASN A 69 9.91 -8.93 10.96
C ASN A 69 11.02 -8.24 10.18
N HIS A 70 10.82 -6.96 9.87
CA HIS A 70 11.69 -6.18 9.00
C HIS A 70 12.34 -5.04 9.78
N PRO A 71 13.67 -5.09 10.03
CA PRO A 71 14.39 -3.93 10.53
C PRO A 71 14.48 -2.86 9.43
N ASP A 72 14.28 -1.60 9.80
CA ASP A 72 14.55 -0.43 8.96
C ASP A 72 15.93 0.14 9.34
N PRO A 73 16.99 -0.12 8.54
CA PRO A 73 18.34 0.31 8.90
C PRO A 73 18.51 1.83 8.96
N ALA A 74 17.65 2.60 8.27
CA ALA A 74 17.76 4.06 8.23
C ALA A 74 17.25 4.68 9.53
N SER A 75 16.18 4.13 10.11
CA SER A 75 15.59 4.63 11.37
C SER A 75 16.05 3.85 12.61
N GLY A 76 16.57 2.63 12.44
CA GLY A 76 16.90 1.70 13.53
C GLY A 76 15.66 1.03 14.16
N LEU A 77 14.47 1.28 13.60
CA LEU A 77 13.21 0.70 14.06
C LEU A 77 12.95 -0.65 13.40
N VAL A 78 11.95 -1.37 13.90
CA VAL A 78 11.58 -2.70 13.41
C VAL A 78 10.08 -2.78 13.21
N GLU A 79 9.67 -3.24 12.04
CA GLU A 79 8.28 -3.56 11.69
C GLU A 79 8.04 -5.07 11.87
N GLN A 80 7.36 -5.44 12.95
CA GLN A 80 7.01 -6.82 13.24
C GLN A 80 5.49 -6.97 13.30
N GLU A 81 4.90 -7.51 12.23
CA GLU A 81 3.45 -7.45 12.03
C GLU A 81 2.83 -8.78 11.61
N PHE A 82 1.57 -8.97 12.02
CA PHE A 82 0.61 -9.87 11.36
C PHE A 82 -0.27 -9.02 10.46
N ASN A 83 0.04 -8.98 9.17
CA ASN A 83 -0.51 -8.00 8.25
C ASN A 83 -1.66 -8.61 7.42
N HIS A 84 -2.83 -7.98 7.48
CA HIS A 84 -3.98 -8.28 6.62
C HIS A 84 -3.90 -7.50 5.32
N LEU A 85 -4.04 -8.19 4.20
CA LEU A 85 -3.85 -7.63 2.87
C LEU A 85 -5.21 -7.41 2.21
N PHE A 86 -5.36 -6.28 1.51
CA PHE A 86 -6.57 -5.93 0.77
C PHE A 86 -6.21 -5.41 -0.61
N VAL A 87 -7.03 -5.76 -1.60
CA VAL A 87 -6.90 -5.31 -2.99
C VAL A 87 -8.20 -4.66 -3.46
N GLY A 88 -8.12 -3.66 -4.33
CA GLY A 88 -9.32 -3.06 -4.92
C GLY A 88 -9.02 -2.01 -5.98
N MET A 89 -10.05 -1.23 -6.36
CA MET A 89 -9.95 -0.23 -7.42
C MET A 89 -10.01 1.20 -6.86
N ALA A 90 -9.16 2.08 -7.37
CA ALA A 90 -9.20 3.52 -7.12
C ALA A 90 -10.16 4.19 -8.11
N GLN A 91 -11.45 4.26 -7.76
CA GLN A 91 -12.51 4.76 -8.65
C GLN A 91 -12.89 6.23 -8.43
N ALA A 92 -12.13 6.94 -7.60
CA ALA A 92 -12.40 8.33 -7.22
C ALA A 92 -11.13 9.17 -7.26
N ALA A 93 -11.30 10.49 -7.40
CA ALA A 93 -10.19 11.43 -7.33
C ALA A 93 -9.56 11.41 -5.94
N LEU A 94 -8.22 11.28 -5.90
CA LEU A 94 -7.44 11.31 -4.66
C LEU A 94 -7.49 12.70 -4.03
N LYS A 95 -7.56 12.74 -2.70
CA LYS A 95 -7.36 13.94 -1.89
C LYS A 95 -6.39 13.60 -0.75
N PRO A 96 -5.09 13.43 -1.05
CA PRO A 96 -4.13 13.00 -0.05
C PRO A 96 -3.98 14.03 1.07
N ASP A 97 -3.89 13.54 2.30
CA ASP A 97 -3.52 14.37 3.45
C ASP A 97 -2.01 14.66 3.39
N PRO A 98 -1.57 15.92 3.26
CA PRO A 98 -0.14 16.26 3.18
C PRO A 98 0.66 15.90 4.43
N GLU A 99 0.02 15.69 5.60
CA GLU A 99 0.68 15.21 6.81
C GLU A 99 1.01 13.72 6.75
N GLU A 100 0.29 12.96 5.90
CA GLU A 100 0.44 11.52 5.75
C GLU A 100 1.19 11.14 4.46
N VAL A 101 0.88 11.83 3.35
CA VAL A 101 1.30 11.51 1.99
C VAL A 101 1.95 12.70 1.32
N GLY A 102 3.23 12.56 0.97
CA GLY A 102 3.98 13.61 0.26
C GLY A 102 3.82 13.54 -1.26
N GLU A 103 3.53 12.37 -1.83
CA GLU A 103 3.33 12.19 -3.28
C GLU A 103 2.55 10.90 -3.56
N THR A 104 1.84 10.83 -4.68
CA THR A 104 1.18 9.62 -5.16
C THR A 104 1.55 9.34 -6.61
N ALA A 105 1.57 8.07 -7.01
CA ALA A 105 1.80 7.71 -8.40
C ALA A 105 1.11 6.39 -8.78
N PHE A 106 0.49 6.35 -9.96
CA PHE A 106 0.07 5.11 -10.59
C PHE A 106 1.23 4.54 -11.41
N VAL A 107 1.57 3.27 -11.19
CA VAL A 107 2.67 2.59 -11.89
C VAL A 107 2.24 1.22 -12.40
N THR A 108 2.71 0.85 -13.58
CA THR A 108 2.71 -0.54 -14.05
C THR A 108 3.73 -1.38 -13.28
N ALA A 109 3.67 -2.71 -13.41
CA ALA A 109 4.65 -3.60 -12.79
C ALA A 109 6.09 -3.31 -13.24
N ALA A 110 6.30 -2.99 -14.52
CA ALA A 110 7.61 -2.63 -15.07
C ALA A 110 8.12 -1.27 -14.55
N GLU A 111 7.24 -0.27 -14.43
CA GLU A 111 7.59 1.02 -13.83
C GLU A 111 7.90 0.88 -12.34
N LEU A 112 7.20 -0.01 -11.63
CA LEU A 112 7.49 -0.32 -10.24
C LEU A 112 8.90 -0.91 -10.08
N GLU A 113 9.26 -1.91 -10.91
CA GLU A 113 10.58 -2.53 -10.88
C GLU A 113 11.69 -1.49 -11.11
N LYS A 114 11.53 -0.64 -12.13
CA LYS A 114 12.46 0.45 -12.42
C LYS A 114 12.58 1.40 -11.23
N ARG A 115 11.45 1.83 -10.66
CA ARG A 115 11.44 2.78 -9.53
C ARG A 115 12.07 2.19 -8.27
N HIS A 116 11.83 0.91 -8.00
CA HIS A 116 12.42 0.20 -6.87
C HIS A 116 13.95 0.08 -7.01
N ALA A 117 14.48 0.04 -8.23
CA ALA A 117 15.92 0.08 -8.47
C ALA A 117 16.54 1.47 -8.29
N GLU A 118 15.75 2.54 -8.46
CA GLU A 118 16.23 3.93 -8.42
C GLU A 118 16.19 4.59 -7.03
N GLY A 119 15.33 4.12 -6.12
CA GLY A 119 15.13 4.77 -4.84
C GLY A 119 14.49 3.90 -3.75
N PRO A 120 14.47 4.39 -2.50
CA PRO A 120 14.06 3.60 -1.36
C PRO A 120 12.55 3.37 -1.33
N PHE A 121 12.19 2.13 -1.01
CA PHE A 121 10.85 1.73 -0.61
C PHE A 121 10.84 1.36 0.87
N SER A 122 9.67 1.40 1.48
CA SER A 122 9.48 0.87 2.83
C SER A 122 9.87 -0.60 2.91
N ALA A 123 10.57 -1.00 3.97
CA ALA A 123 11.18 -2.34 4.11
C ALA A 123 10.18 -3.51 3.92
N TRP A 124 8.90 -3.31 4.28
CA TRP A 124 7.86 -4.34 4.15
C TRP A 124 7.28 -4.49 2.75
N PHE A 125 7.45 -3.49 1.87
CA PHE A 125 6.64 -3.34 0.65
C PHE A 125 6.67 -4.58 -0.25
N MET A 126 7.86 -5.09 -0.54
CA MET A 126 7.99 -6.26 -1.43
C MET A 126 7.38 -7.52 -0.81
N THR A 127 7.52 -7.71 0.51
CA THR A 127 6.91 -8.84 1.22
C THR A 127 5.39 -8.81 1.15
N VAL A 128 4.77 -7.66 1.38
CA VAL A 128 3.31 -7.55 1.30
C VAL A 128 2.80 -7.60 -0.14
N LEU A 129 3.56 -7.08 -1.10
CA LEU A 129 3.22 -7.15 -2.53
C LEU A 129 3.22 -8.60 -3.00
N ASP A 130 4.29 -9.35 -2.72
CA ASP A 130 4.42 -10.74 -3.13
C ASP A 130 3.30 -11.62 -2.54
N ALA A 131 2.93 -11.39 -1.29
CA ALA A 131 1.82 -12.08 -0.66
C ALA A 131 0.46 -11.74 -1.28
N ALA A 132 0.26 -10.50 -1.76
CA ALA A 132 -0.98 -10.06 -2.40
C ALA A 132 -1.09 -10.41 -3.89
N ARG A 133 0.01 -10.83 -4.55
CA ARG A 133 0.05 -11.09 -6.02
C ARG A 133 -1.08 -11.97 -6.55
N PRO A 134 -1.46 -13.08 -5.90
CA PRO A 134 -2.56 -13.92 -6.40
C PRO A 134 -3.86 -13.13 -6.58
N ALA A 135 -4.26 -12.35 -5.58
CA ALA A 135 -5.47 -11.53 -5.63
C ALA A 135 -5.32 -10.33 -6.59
N ILE A 136 -4.12 -9.74 -6.68
CA ILE A 136 -3.84 -8.68 -7.65
C ILE A 136 -4.03 -9.17 -9.08
N ARG A 137 -3.54 -10.38 -9.41
CA ARG A 137 -3.72 -10.98 -10.75
C ARG A 137 -5.17 -11.28 -11.07
N GLU A 138 -5.93 -11.74 -10.08
CA GLU A 138 -7.37 -11.96 -10.24
C GLU A 138 -8.12 -10.65 -10.52
N LEU A 139 -7.78 -9.58 -9.81
CA LEU A 139 -8.40 -8.27 -9.98
C LEU A 139 -8.03 -7.59 -11.32
N THR A 140 -6.74 -7.57 -11.65
CA THR A 140 -6.20 -6.80 -12.78
C THR A 140 -6.17 -7.59 -14.10
N GLY A 141 -6.35 -8.91 -14.03
CA GLY A 141 -6.25 -9.81 -15.17
C GLY A 141 -4.80 -10.13 -15.58
N PRO A 142 -4.60 -11.15 -16.42
CA PRO A 142 -3.27 -11.67 -16.77
C PRO A 142 -2.43 -10.70 -17.62
N SER A 143 -3.04 -9.71 -18.26
CA SER A 143 -2.35 -8.74 -19.13
C SER A 143 -1.69 -7.59 -18.38
N ALA A 144 -1.97 -7.40 -17.09
CA ALA A 144 -1.49 -6.25 -16.31
C ALA A 144 -0.04 -6.40 -15.79
N GLY A 145 0.53 -7.61 -15.89
CA GLY A 145 1.96 -7.86 -15.60
C GLY A 145 2.35 -7.98 -14.11
N TRP A 146 1.37 -8.15 -13.21
CA TRP A 146 1.59 -8.29 -11.75
C TRP A 146 1.96 -9.71 -11.31
#